data_AF-A0A2K3KQE7-F1
#
_entry.id   AF-A0A2K3KQE7-F1
#
_cell.length_a   1.000
_cell.length_b   1.000
_cell.length_c   1.000
_cell.angle_alpha   90.00
_cell.angle_beta   90.00
_cell.angle_gamma   90.00
#
_symmetry.space_group_name_H-M   'P 1'
#
loop_
_entity.id
_entity.type
_entity.pdbx_description
1 polymer ?
#
loop_
_entity_poly.entity_id
_entity_poly.type
_entity_poly.pdbx_seq_one_letter_code
_entity_poly.pdbx_strand_id
1 'polypeptide(L)' 'MRIINEPTAAALAYGLDMEPVVDDEDEMNVLIFDLGGGTFDVSLLSIVDSVVEVLATAGDSHLGGEDFDNRM' A
#
# COMPACT_ATOMS: atom_id res chain seq x y z
N MET A 1 -17.49 -8.81 -9.74
CA MET A 1 -16.66 -7.60 -9.52
C MET A 1 -16.71 -7.25 -8.05
N ARG A 2 -15.56 -6.95 -7.42
CA ARG A 2 -15.45 -6.49 -6.03
C ARG A 2 -14.68 -5.17 -6.05
N ILE A 3 -15.15 -4.18 -5.29
CA ILE A 3 -14.41 -2.94 -5.05
C ILE A 3 -13.47 -3.20 -3.87
N ILE A 4 -12.20 -2.90 -4.03
CA ILE A 4 -11.16 -3.01 -3.01
C ILE A 4 -10.36 -1.70 -2.96
N ASN A 5 -9.81 -1.37 -1.81
CA ASN A 5 -8.98 -0.18 -1.64
C ASN A 5 -7.60 -0.40 -2.28
N GLU A 6 -7.01 0.67 -2.80
CA GLU A 6 -5.67 0.67 -3.42
C GLU A 6 -4.56 0.04 -2.57
N PRO A 7 -4.37 0.38 -1.28
CA PRO A 7 -3.32 -0.25 -0.47
C PRO A 7 -3.52 -1.76 -0.32
N THR A 8 -4.77 -2.23 -0.25
CA THR A 8 -5.04 -3.67 -0.23
C THR A 8 -4.72 -4.33 -1.58
N ALA A 9 -5.06 -3.66 -2.69
CA ALA A 9 -4.74 -4.15 -4.03
C ALA A 9 -3.21 -4.23 -4.25
N ALA A 10 -2.48 -3.19 -3.82
CA ALA A 10 -1.03 -3.14 -3.89
C ALA A 10 -0.37 -4.21 -3.01
N ALA A 11 -0.88 -4.47 -1.80
CA ALA A 11 -0.41 -5.54 -0.94
C ALA A 11 -0.65 -6.93 -1.53
N LEU A 12 -1.81 -7.17 -2.13
CA LEU A 12 -2.11 -8.42 -2.81
C LEU A 12 -1.20 -8.62 -4.02
N ALA A 13 -0.95 -7.57 -4.82
CA ALA A 13 -0.01 -7.64 -5.94
C ALA A 13 1.41 -7.95 -5.45
N TYR A 14 1.85 -7.30 -4.36
CA TYR A 14 3.13 -7.55 -3.72
C TYR A 14 3.26 -9.00 -3.24
N GLY A 15 2.26 -9.53 -2.53
CA GLY A 15 2.27 -10.90 -1.99
C GLY A 15 2.12 -12.01 -3.04
N LEU A 16 1.61 -11.71 -4.25
CA LEU A 16 1.49 -12.67 -5.35
C LEU A 16 2.79 -12.86 -6.14
N ASP A 17 3.63 -11.81 -6.22
CA ASP A 17 4.83 -11.79 -7.06
C ASP A 17 6.14 -12.03 -6.29
N MET A 18 6.10 -12.10 -4.95
CA MET A 18 7.28 -12.36 -4.13
C MET A 18 7.33 -13.79 -3.61
N GLU A 19 8.52 -14.41 -3.68
CA GLU A 19 8.86 -15.50 -2.77
C GLU A 19 8.85 -14.95 -1.33
N PRO A 20 8.27 -15.66 -0.35
CA PRO A 20 8.26 -15.23 1.03
C PRO A 20 9.68 -14.88 1.49
N VAL A 21 9.92 -13.61 1.84
CA VAL A 21 11.20 -13.17 2.42
C VAL A 21 11.33 -13.63 3.88
N VAL A 22 10.22 -14.07 4.45
CA VAL A 22 10.01 -14.63 5.79
C VAL A 22 9.21 -15.92 5.64
N ASP A 23 9.40 -16.91 6.51
CA ASP A 23 8.62 -18.15 6.47
C ASP A 23 7.11 -17.84 6.55
N ASP A 24 6.26 -18.67 5.94
CA ASP A 24 4.81 -18.40 5.82
C ASP A 24 4.11 -18.18 7.19
N GLU A 25 4.71 -18.65 8.29
CA GLU A 25 4.21 -18.52 9.66
C GLU A 25 4.65 -17.21 10.36
N ASP A 26 5.57 -16.44 9.78
CA ASP A 26 6.10 -15.21 10.37
C ASP A 26 5.32 -13.96 9.95
N GLU A 27 5.12 -13.03 10.91
CA GLU A 27 4.45 -11.77 10.65
C GLU A 27 5.32 -10.81 9.83
N MET A 28 4.83 -10.41 8.65
CA MET A 28 5.48 -9.42 7.79
C MET A 28 4.75 -8.08 7.86
N ASN A 29 5.45 -7.03 8.29
CA ASN A 29 4.95 -5.66 8.23
C ASN A 29 5.39 -4.96 6.94
N VAL A 30 4.42 -4.43 6.18
CA VAL A 30 4.63 -3.78 4.88
C VAL A 30 4.15 -2.32 4.95
N LEU A 31 5.00 -1.40 4.53
CA LEU A 31 4.63 0.00 4.31
C LEU A 31 4.36 0.23 2.82
N ILE A 32 3.15 0.67 2.50
CA ILE A 32 2.77 1.09 1.15
C ILE A 32 2.86 2.61 1.10
N PHE A 33 3.57 3.09 0.07
CA PHE A 33 3.71 4.49 -0.26
C PHE A 33 3.09 4.70 -1.64
N ASP A 34 2.00 5.47 -1.71
CA ASP A 34 1.31 5.81 -2.93
C ASP A 34 1.33 7.33 -3.13
N LEU A 35 1.99 7.79 -4.19
CA LEU A 35 2.03 9.19 -4.57
C LEU A 35 1.46 9.31 -5.99
N GLY A 36 0.16 9.58 -6.04
CA GLY A 36 -0.60 9.71 -7.27
C GLY A 36 -0.52 11.12 -7.86
N GLY A 37 -1.43 11.40 -8.79
CA GLY A 37 -1.52 12.71 -9.46
C GLY A 37 -2.00 13.84 -8.54
N GLY A 38 -2.89 13.55 -7.60
CA GLY A 38 -3.46 14.57 -6.70
C GLY A 38 -3.60 14.15 -5.24
N THR A 39 -3.25 12.89 -4.92
CA THR A 39 -3.29 12.37 -3.54
C THR A 39 -1.98 11.68 -3.19
N PHE A 40 -1.66 11.76 -1.91
CA PHE A 40 -0.54 11.07 -1.29
C PHE A 40 -1.08 10.23 -0.15
N ASP A 41 -0.92 8.91 -0.22
CA ASP A 41 -1.44 7.97 0.75
C ASP A 41 -0.33 7.04 1.23
N VAL A 42 -0.34 6.74 2.53
CA VAL A 42 0.57 5.81 3.18
C VAL A 42 -0.24 4.84 4.02
N SER A 43 0.00 3.55 3.83
CA SER A 43 -0.64 2.50 4.63
C SER A 43 0.41 1.57 5.24
N LEU A 44 0.20 1.21 6.50
CA LEU A 44 0.94 0.13 7.16
C LEU A 44 0.04 -1.11 7.20
N LEU A 45 0.57 -2.23 6.74
CA LEU A 45 -0.13 -3.50 6.68
C LEU A 45 0.67 -4.57 7.41
N SER A 46 -0.04 -5.52 8.00
CA SER A 46 0.52 -6.78 8.50
C SER A 46 0.03 -7.92 7.61
N ILE A 47 0.94 -8.83 7.26
CA ILE A 47 0.66 -10.02 6.46
C ILE A 47 1.10 -11.24 7.26
N VAL A 48 0.16 -12.15 7.53
CA VAL A 48 0.38 -13.42 8.25
C VAL A 48 -0.45 -14.50 7.56
N ASP A 49 0.12 -15.66 7.22
CA ASP A 49 -0.62 -16.77 6.59
C ASP A 49 -1.50 -16.34 5.39
N SER A 50 -0.98 -15.47 4.51
CA SER A 50 -1.72 -14.85 3.39
C SER A 50 -2.92 -13.97 3.77
N VAL A 51 -3.14 -13.71 5.06
CA VAL A 51 -4.12 -12.73 5.55
C VAL A 51 -3.46 -11.36 5.57
N VAL A 52 -4.10 -10.40 4.92
CA VAL A 52 -3.64 -9.00 4.87
C VAL A 52 -4.53 -8.16 5.78
N GLU A 53 -3.94 -7.53 6.78
CA GLU A 53 -4.59 -6.58 7.68
C GLU A 53 -4.01 -5.18 7.47
N VAL A 54 -4.88 -4.16 7.40
CA VAL A 54 -4.46 -2.76 7.37
C VAL A 54 -4.41 -2.25 8.81
N LEU A 55 -3.20 -1.97 9.30
CA LEU A 55 -2.97 -1.47 10.65
C LEU A 55 -3.25 0.03 10.76
N ALA A 56 -2.83 0.80 9.76
CA ALA A 56 -3.04 2.24 9.72
C ALA A 56 -3.01 2.76 8.28
N THR A 57 -3.74 3.85 8.04
CA THR A 57 -3.67 4.64 6.82
C THR A 57 -3.65 6.12 7.18
N ALA A 58 -2.79 6.88 6.53
CA ALA A 58 -2.71 8.34 6.61
C ALA A 58 -2.31 8.90 5.24
N GLY A 59 -2.56 10.18 5.01
CA GLY A 59 -2.26 10.79 3.72
C GLY A 59 -2.65 12.26 3.64
N ASP A 60 -2.43 12.84 2.47
CA ASP A 60 -2.87 14.17 2.08
C ASP A 60 -3.62 14.07 0.73
N SER A 61 -4.91 14.41 0.75
CA SER A 61 -5.79 14.33 -0.41
C SER A 61 -5.60 15.48 -1.40
N HIS A 62 -4.65 16.39 -1.15
CA HIS A 62 -4.33 17.54 -2.00
C HIS A 62 -2.82 17.68 -2.21
N LEU A 63 -2.11 16.56 -2.25
CA LEU A 63 -0.69 16.49 -2.55
C LEU A 63 -0.45 15.41 -3.60
N GLY A 64 0.10 15.75 -4.76
CA GLY A 64 0.43 14.77 -5.78
C GLY A 64 1.27 15.33 -6.93
N GLY A 65 1.38 14.55 -8.01
CA GLY A 65 2.03 14.90 -9.27
C GLY A 65 1.74 16.33 -9.75
N GLU A 66 0.49 16.77 -9.67
CA GLU A 66 0.03 18.10 -10.09
C GLU A 66 0.72 19.24 -9.32
N ASP A 67 1.04 19.05 -8.03
CA ASP A 67 1.77 20.05 -7.25
C ASP A 67 3.22 20.22 -7.72
N PHE A 68 3.84 19.14 -8.19
CA PHE A 68 5.19 19.19 -8.74
C PHE A 68 5.18 19.86 -10.11
N ASP A 69 4.19 19.54 -10.95
CA ASP A 69 4.01 20.15 -12.27
C ASP A 69 3.74 21.67 -12.15
N ASN A 70 2.89 22.08 -11.20
CA ASN A 70 2.56 23.50 -10.97
C ASN A 70 3.71 24.34 -10.38
N ARG A 71 4.77 23.70 -9.88
CA ARG A 71 5.95 24.38 -9.31
C ARG A 71 7.14 24.44 -10.28
N MET A 72 7.05 23.83 -11.45
CA MET A 72 8.01 23.95 -12.56
C MET A 72 7.71 25.15 -13.46
#